data_AF-A0A7S1QPZ0-F1
#
_entry.id   AF-A0A7S1QPZ0-F1
#
_cell.length_a   1.000
_cell.length_b   1.000
_cell.length_c   1.000
_cell.angle_alpha   90.00
_cell.angle_beta   90.00
_cell.angle_gamma   90.00
#
_symmetry.space_group_name_H-M   'P 1'
#
loop_
_entity.id
_entity.type
_entity.pdbx_description
1 polymer ?
#
loop_
_entity_poly.entity_id
_entity_poly.type
_entity_poly.pdbx_seq_one_letter_code
_entity_poly.pdbx_strand_id
1 'polypeptide(L)'
;SILRKSFHDLAKKYPPEKCDLRLFAWNSHLLSGPPLKQQESARLWIENLRAGGGNNLRYALEETLSLFPEVQEVFVMCDGDMKPFGDRNATNTNFSRRTPKPSSAGEEASGSDNWDAFVAYHRNVRFHFIALGTRADGERMKEMAVSGRGNFTRQT
;
A
#
# COMPACT_ATOMS: atom_id res chain seq x y z
N SER A 1 -16.56 -7.01 4.39
CA SER A 1 -16.20 -5.80 3.60
C SER A 1 -15.50 -6.25 2.33
N ILE A 2 -15.47 -5.39 1.30
CA ILE A 2 -14.72 -5.64 0.05
C ILE A 2 -13.26 -5.98 0.37
N LEU A 3 -12.62 -5.22 1.26
CA LEU A 3 -11.25 -5.43 1.71
C LEU A 3 -10.97 -6.87 2.16
N ARG A 4 -11.83 -7.45 3.03
CA ARG A 4 -11.66 -8.83 3.51
C ARG A 4 -11.75 -9.85 2.38
N LYS A 5 -12.72 -9.67 1.47
CA LYS A 5 -12.87 -10.55 0.29
C LYS A 5 -11.61 -10.49 -0.59
N SER A 6 -11.12 -9.29 -0.87
CA SER A 6 -9.93 -9.05 -1.69
C SER A 6 -8.68 -9.72 -1.11
N PHE A 7 -8.51 -9.69 0.22
CA PHE A 7 -7.42 -10.41 0.88
C PHE A 7 -7.53 -11.94 0.71
N HIS A 8 -8.73 -12.51 0.86
CA HIS A 8 -8.93 -13.93 0.61
C HIS A 8 -8.63 -14.32 -0.84
N ASP A 9 -9.01 -13.48 -1.79
CA ASP A 9 -8.75 -13.72 -3.21
C ASP A 9 -7.25 -13.66 -3.53
N LEU A 10 -6.51 -12.72 -2.93
CA LEU A 10 -5.04 -12.68 -3.01
C LEU A 10 -4.40 -13.93 -2.39
N ALA A 11 -4.85 -14.33 -1.20
CA ALA A 11 -4.31 -15.50 -0.52
C ALA A 11 -4.50 -16.80 -1.33
N LYS A 12 -5.62 -16.90 -2.06
CA LYS A 12 -5.87 -18.02 -2.99
C LYS A 12 -4.99 -17.95 -4.24
N LYS A 13 -4.78 -16.75 -4.78
CA LYS A 13 -3.97 -16.54 -5.99
C LYS A 13 -2.47 -16.78 -5.75
N TYR A 14 -2.01 -16.48 -4.53
CA TYR A 14 -0.61 -16.52 -4.12
C TYR A 14 -0.42 -17.50 -2.96
N PRO A 15 -0.41 -18.81 -3.24
CA PRO A 15 -0.35 -19.83 -2.20
C PRO A 15 1.04 -19.85 -1.53
N PRO A 16 1.12 -20.14 -0.22
CA PRO A 16 2.32 -19.94 0.58
C PRO A 16 3.51 -20.82 0.16
N GLU A 17 3.27 -21.89 -0.58
CA GLU A 17 4.33 -22.75 -1.13
C GLU A 17 5.08 -22.09 -2.28
N LYS A 18 4.48 -21.07 -2.92
CA LYS A 18 5.03 -20.38 -4.09
C LYS A 18 5.57 -18.98 -3.77
N CYS A 19 5.16 -18.38 -2.65
CA CYS A 19 5.57 -17.03 -2.28
C CYS A 19 5.48 -16.80 -0.77
N ASP A 20 6.46 -16.08 -0.22
CA ASP A 20 6.38 -15.55 1.16
C ASP A 20 5.59 -14.23 1.16
N LEU A 21 4.27 -14.34 1.29
CA LEU A 21 3.39 -13.18 1.32
C LEU A 21 3.25 -12.63 2.75
N ARG A 22 3.55 -11.33 2.90
CA ARG A 22 3.41 -10.57 4.14
C ARG A 22 2.27 -9.58 4.02
N LEU A 23 1.46 -9.51 5.07
CA LEU A 23 0.29 -8.65 5.12
C LEU A 23 0.56 -7.45 6.03
N PHE A 24 0.19 -6.27 5.55
CA PHE A 24 0.20 -5.04 6.32
C PHE A 24 -1.15 -4.35 6.16
N ALA A 25 -1.64 -3.79 7.26
CA ALA A 25 -2.72 -2.83 7.23
C ALA A 25 -2.12 -1.47 7.60
N TRP A 26 -2.59 -0.40 6.97
CA TRP A 26 -2.15 0.93 7.33
C TRP A 26 -3.34 1.80 7.69
N ASN A 27 -3.07 2.69 8.63
CA ASN A 27 -3.87 3.86 8.98
C ASN A 27 -2.85 5.00 9.13
N SER A 28 -2.76 5.65 10.29
CA SER A 28 -1.62 6.50 10.64
C SER A 28 -0.37 5.72 11.10
N HIS A 29 -0.49 4.39 11.24
CA HIS A 29 0.60 3.47 11.57
C HIS A 29 0.56 2.24 10.66
N LEU A 30 1.72 1.58 10.53
CA LEU A 30 1.81 0.29 9.85
C LEU A 30 1.55 -0.83 10.87
N LEU A 31 0.53 -1.64 10.62
CA LEU A 31 0.20 -2.81 11.43
C LEU A 31 0.64 -4.05 10.66
N SER A 32 1.64 -4.74 11.19
CA SER A 32 2.13 -6.00 10.64
C SER A 32 1.15 -7.13 10.97
N GLY A 33 0.71 -7.86 9.95
CA GLY A 33 -0.05 -9.08 10.08
C GLY A 33 0.86 -10.31 10.21
N PRO A 34 0.31 -11.46 10.62
CA PRO A 34 1.05 -12.71 10.58
C PRO A 34 1.36 -13.10 9.12
N PRO A 35 2.45 -13.85 8.87
CA PRO A 35 2.75 -14.34 7.53
C PRO A 35 1.65 -15.26 6.99
N LEU A 36 1.38 -15.18 5.68
CA LEU A 36 0.23 -15.86 5.07
C LEU A 36 0.28 -17.39 5.19
N LYS A 37 1.48 -17.98 5.33
CA LYS A 37 1.65 -19.42 5.64
C LYS A 37 0.93 -19.86 6.93
N GLN A 38 0.66 -18.92 7.85
CA GLN A 38 -0.18 -19.14 9.03
C GLN A 38 -1.63 -18.77 8.70
N GLN A 39 -2.27 -19.54 7.82
CA GLN A 39 -3.56 -19.19 7.21
C GLN A 39 -4.64 -18.81 8.24
N GLU A 40 -4.75 -19.56 9.35
CA GLU A 40 -5.75 -19.28 10.38
C GLU A 40 -5.46 -17.99 11.16
N SER A 41 -4.19 -17.76 11.54
CA SER A 41 -3.79 -16.51 12.19
C SER A 41 -4.00 -15.31 11.26
N ALA A 42 -3.68 -15.45 9.97
CA ALA A 42 -3.91 -14.42 8.96
C ALA A 42 -5.41 -14.14 8.77
N ARG A 43 -6.24 -15.18 8.70
CA ARG A 43 -7.71 -15.07 8.63
C ARG A 43 -8.26 -14.30 9.83
N LEU A 44 -7.92 -14.73 11.04
CA LEU A 44 -8.37 -14.06 12.26
C LEU A 44 -7.88 -12.62 12.35
N TRP A 45 -6.64 -12.35 11.93
CA TRP A 45 -6.11 -10.98 11.89
C TRP A 45 -6.92 -10.11 10.92
N ILE A 46 -7.19 -10.58 9.69
CA ILE A 46 -8.03 -9.89 8.68
C ILE A 46 -9.46 -9.64 9.21
N GLU A 47 -10.04 -10.60 9.91
CA GLU A 47 -11.39 -10.49 10.50
C GLU A 47 -11.46 -9.43 11.60
N ASN A 48 -10.36 -9.26 12.35
CA ASN A 48 -10.27 -8.29 13.44
C ASN A 48 -9.80 -6.90 13.00
N LEU A 49 -9.41 -6.70 11.74
CA LEU A 49 -9.09 -5.37 11.21
C LEU A 49 -10.29 -4.43 11.33
N ARG A 50 -10.02 -3.24 11.88
CA ARG A 50 -10.97 -2.12 12.01
C ARG A 50 -10.47 -0.94 11.18
N ALA A 51 -11.39 -0.24 10.54
CA ALA A 51 -11.06 1.02 9.87
C ALA A 51 -10.62 2.06 10.91
N GLY A 52 -9.42 2.62 10.75
CA GLY A 52 -8.82 3.56 11.69
C GLY A 52 -8.64 4.98 11.16
N GLY A 53 -9.00 5.25 9.91
CA GLY A 53 -8.71 6.53 9.23
C GLY A 53 -7.23 6.74 8.92
N GLY A 54 -6.88 7.81 8.22
CA GLY A 54 -5.50 8.13 7.85
C GLY A 54 -5.06 7.53 6.51
N ASN A 55 -4.26 8.30 5.77
CA ASN A 55 -3.91 8.04 4.38
C ASN A 55 -2.45 8.36 4.09
N ASN A 56 -1.52 8.09 5.00
CA ASN A 56 -0.10 8.29 4.70
C ASN A 56 0.49 7.08 3.96
N LEU A 57 0.14 6.94 2.67
CA LEU A 57 0.63 5.85 1.84
C LEU A 57 2.16 5.84 1.74
N ARG A 58 2.79 7.01 1.70
CA ARG A 58 4.26 7.10 1.61
C ARG A 58 4.93 6.49 2.84
N TYR A 59 4.50 6.87 4.05
CA TYR A 59 5.02 6.30 5.29
C TYR A 59 4.85 4.77 5.31
N ALA A 60 3.65 4.28 4.93
CA ALA A 60 3.37 2.85 4.91
C ALA A 60 4.32 2.08 3.95
N LEU A 61 4.58 2.64 2.76
CA LEU A 61 5.50 2.06 1.79
C LEU A 61 6.95 2.13 2.26
N GLU A 62 7.44 3.27 2.74
CA GLU A 62 8.84 3.38 3.22
C GLU A 62 9.11 2.42 4.39
N GLU A 63 8.18 2.33 5.35
CA GLU A 63 8.33 1.43 6.48
C GLU A 63 8.31 -0.04 6.03
N THR A 64 7.44 -0.40 5.07
CA THR A 64 7.41 -1.75 4.49
C THR A 64 8.73 -2.08 3.78
N LEU A 65 9.25 -1.17 2.96
CA LEU A 65 10.49 -1.38 2.21
C LEU A 65 11.73 -1.38 3.11
N SER A 66 11.68 -0.70 4.26
CA SER A 66 12.72 -0.76 5.29
C SER A 66 12.75 -2.12 6.01
N LEU A 67 11.57 -2.69 6.29
CA LEU A 67 11.45 -4.00 6.93
C LEU A 67 11.78 -5.16 5.98
N PHE A 68 11.55 -4.99 4.68
CA PHE A 68 11.75 -6.03 3.65
C PHE A 68 12.55 -5.47 2.46
N PRO A 69 13.86 -5.22 2.62
CA PRO A 69 14.70 -4.63 1.56
C PRO A 69 14.81 -5.50 0.31
N GLU A 70 14.53 -6.80 0.40
CA GLU A 70 14.55 -7.77 -0.70
C GLU A 70 13.24 -7.87 -1.48
N VAL A 71 12.19 -7.16 -1.06
CA VAL A 71 10.88 -7.27 -1.70
C VAL A 71 10.92 -6.80 -3.16
N GLN A 72 10.28 -7.55 -4.04
CA GLN A 72 10.24 -7.25 -5.48
C GLN A 72 8.86 -6.80 -5.96
N GLU A 73 7.80 -7.17 -5.24
CA GLU A 73 6.42 -6.83 -5.57
C GLU A 73 5.71 -6.31 -4.33
N VAL A 74 5.04 -5.16 -4.46
CA VAL A 74 4.20 -4.57 -3.42
C VAL A 74 2.79 -4.40 -3.98
N PHE A 75 1.79 -4.91 -3.26
CA PHE A 75 0.38 -4.78 -3.61
C PHE A 75 -0.29 -3.78 -2.67
N VAL A 76 -0.78 -2.67 -3.21
CA VAL A 76 -1.48 -1.62 -2.47
C VAL A 76 -2.98 -1.77 -2.71
N MET A 77 -3.76 -1.88 -1.64
CA MET A 77 -5.21 -2.11 -1.68
C MET A 77 -5.95 -1.02 -0.90
N CYS A 78 -6.61 -0.10 -1.58
CA CYS A 78 -7.21 1.08 -0.93
C CYS A 78 -8.58 1.41 -1.52
N ASP A 79 -9.46 1.95 -0.70
CA ASP A 79 -10.80 2.44 -1.06
C ASP A 79 -10.89 3.98 -1.12
N GLY A 80 -9.77 4.69 -0.94
CA GLY A 80 -9.69 6.15 -0.87
C GLY A 80 -8.64 6.77 -1.80
N ASP A 81 -8.14 7.95 -1.41
CA ASP A 81 -7.14 8.72 -2.14
C ASP A 81 -5.71 8.16 -1.96
N MET A 82 -4.78 8.62 -2.82
CA MET A 82 -3.37 8.18 -2.82
C MET A 82 -2.45 9.17 -2.12
N LYS A 83 -2.95 9.97 -1.18
CA LYS A 83 -2.11 10.93 -0.46
C LYS A 83 -0.94 10.22 0.26
N PRO A 84 0.19 10.91 0.47
CA PRO A 84 0.52 12.26 0.00
C PRO A 84 0.93 12.35 -1.49
N PHE A 85 0.78 11.28 -2.29
CA PHE A 85 1.12 11.31 -3.72
C PHE A 85 0.03 12.00 -4.57
N GLY A 86 -0.25 13.27 -4.26
CA GLY A 86 -1.39 14.02 -4.81
C GLY A 86 -1.13 14.73 -6.15
N ASP A 87 0.01 15.42 -6.30
CA ASP A 87 0.22 16.31 -7.45
C ASP A 87 1.31 15.81 -8.41
N ARG A 88 0.93 15.56 -9.66
CA ARG A 88 1.90 15.37 -10.77
C ARG A 88 2.79 16.58 -10.98
N ASN A 89 2.26 17.77 -10.71
CA ASN A 89 2.96 19.03 -10.85
C ASN A 89 3.73 19.42 -9.60
N ALA A 90 3.86 18.51 -8.62
CA ALA A 90 4.73 18.72 -7.50
C ALA A 90 6.18 18.84 -8.00
N THR A 91 6.62 20.08 -8.19
CA THR A 91 7.98 20.42 -8.59
C THR A 91 9.01 20.13 -7.50
N ASN A 92 8.55 19.65 -6.34
CA ASN A 92 9.42 19.30 -5.24
C ASN A 92 10.13 17.96 -5.56
N THR A 93 11.25 18.07 -6.24
CA THR A 93 12.18 16.96 -6.51
C THR A 93 13.01 16.58 -5.29
N ASN A 94 12.89 17.32 -4.17
CA ASN A 94 13.57 16.98 -2.93
C ASN A 94 12.88 15.79 -2.28
N PHE A 95 13.23 14.60 -2.77
CA PHE A 95 12.94 13.36 -2.10
C PHE A 95 13.66 13.34 -0.76
N SER A 96 12.99 13.79 0.32
CA SER A 96 13.49 13.60 1.67
C SER A 96 13.65 12.10 1.92
N ARG A 97 14.82 11.65 2.39
CA ARG A 97 15.10 10.22 2.64
C ARG A 97 14.27 9.62 3.78
N ARG A 98 13.53 10.43 4.54
CA ARG A 98 12.70 9.98 5.66
C ARG A 98 11.38 10.72 5.64
N THR A 99 10.29 9.98 5.45
CA THR A 99 8.95 10.47 5.78
C THR A 99 8.82 10.52 7.29
N PRO A 100 8.43 11.67 7.88
CA PRO A 100 8.11 11.73 9.30
C PRO A 100 7.04 10.70 9.63
N LYS A 101 7.26 9.95 10.71
CA LYS A 101 6.20 9.11 11.28
C LYS A 101 5.03 10.02 11.69
N PRO A 102 3.78 9.71 11.30
CA PRO A 102 2.61 10.48 11.75
C PRO A 102 2.56 10.57 13.27
N SER A 103 2.27 11.75 13.79
CA SER A 103 2.32 12.01 15.23
C SER A 103 1.08 11.48 15.96
N SER A 104 -0.05 11.32 15.25
CA SER A 104 -1.29 10.78 15.81
C SER A 104 -2.16 10.08 14.77
N ALA A 105 -3.12 9.29 15.26
CA ALA A 105 -4.16 8.65 14.46
C ALA A 105 -5.11 9.72 13.87
N GLY A 106 -5.18 9.81 12.54
CA GLY A 106 -6.01 10.77 11.81
C GLY A 106 -5.27 11.99 11.25
N GLU A 107 -3.97 12.13 11.50
CA GLU A 107 -3.16 13.13 10.79
C GLU A 107 -3.06 12.71 9.31
N GLU A 108 -3.79 13.41 8.44
CA GLU A 108 -3.65 13.26 7.00
C GLU A 108 -2.25 13.73 6.60
N ALA A 109 -1.62 12.99 5.69
CA ALA A 109 -0.35 13.42 5.15
C ALA A 109 -0.58 14.71 4.35
N SER A 110 -0.09 15.83 4.88
CA SER A 110 0.03 17.07 4.11
C SER A 110 1.31 16.97 3.28
N GLY A 111 1.16 16.82 1.97
CA GLY A 111 2.30 16.65 1.09
C GLY A 111 1.89 16.47 -0.36
N SER A 112 2.78 16.89 -1.25
CA SER A 112 2.73 16.68 -2.69
C SER A 112 3.91 15.80 -3.08
N ASP A 113 3.94 14.59 -2.52
CA ASP A 113 5.06 13.70 -2.73
C ASP A 113 5.12 13.23 -4.19
N ASN A 114 6.34 13.21 -4.73
CA ASN A 114 6.57 12.83 -6.11
C ASN A 114 6.69 11.30 -6.23
N TRP A 115 5.64 10.66 -6.74
CA TRP A 115 5.59 9.22 -6.95
C TRP A 115 6.68 8.71 -7.90
N ASP A 116 6.98 9.42 -8.98
CA ASP A 116 7.98 8.98 -9.95
C ASP A 116 9.39 9.01 -9.34
N ALA A 117 9.70 10.00 -8.50
CA ALA A 117 10.93 10.04 -7.73
C ALA A 117 11.00 8.88 -6.72
N PHE A 118 9.89 8.57 -6.03
CA PHE A 118 9.79 7.42 -5.11
C PHE A 118 10.08 6.09 -5.84
N VAL A 119 9.44 5.86 -6.99
CA VAL A 119 9.66 4.65 -7.80
C VAL A 119 11.08 4.58 -8.35
N ALA A 120 11.65 5.71 -8.79
CA ALA A 120 13.03 5.77 -9.26
C ALA A 120 14.03 5.38 -8.17
N TYR A 121 13.79 5.80 -6.93
CA TYR A 121 14.59 5.39 -5.77
C TYR A 121 14.44 3.89 -5.47
N HIS A 122 13.23 3.34 -5.65
CA HIS A 122 12.92 1.92 -5.44
C HIS A 122 12.85 1.12 -6.75
N ARG A 123 13.82 1.33 -7.66
CA ARG A 123 13.83 0.76 -9.03
C ARG A 123 13.83 -0.77 -9.15
N ASN A 124 13.99 -1.51 -8.06
CA ASN A 124 13.93 -2.98 -8.06
C ASN A 124 12.55 -3.51 -7.64
N VAL A 125 11.64 -2.62 -7.24
CA VAL A 125 10.29 -2.96 -6.77
C VAL A 125 9.26 -2.67 -7.86
N ARG A 126 8.25 -3.52 -7.98
CA ARG A 126 7.03 -3.28 -8.77
C ARG A 126 5.86 -2.99 -7.83
N PHE A 127 5.11 -1.93 -8.14
CA PHE A 127 3.98 -1.50 -7.33
C PHE A 127 2.67 -1.78 -8.05
N HIS A 128 1.89 -2.72 -7.51
CA HIS A 128 0.58 -3.10 -8.00
C HIS A 128 -0.50 -2.41 -7.17
N PHE A 129 -1.60 -2.01 -7.80
CA PHE A 129 -2.68 -1.28 -7.15
C PHE A 129 -4.02 -1.98 -7.37
N ILE A 130 -4.77 -2.16 -6.28
CA ILE A 130 -6.11 -2.75 -6.28
C ILE A 130 -7.09 -1.71 -5.70
N ALA A 131 -7.84 -1.06 -6.58
CA ALA A 131 -8.88 -0.11 -6.19
C ALA A 131 -10.09 -0.86 -5.63
N LEU A 132 -10.50 -0.49 -4.41
CA LEU A 132 -11.60 -1.13 -3.68
C LEU A 132 -12.85 -0.24 -3.69
N GLY A 133 -13.93 -0.74 -4.28
CA GLY A 133 -15.20 -0.02 -4.36
C GLY A 133 -15.17 1.19 -5.28
N THR A 134 -16.24 2.00 -5.20
CA THR A 134 -16.45 3.15 -6.10
C THR A 134 -15.78 4.44 -5.64
N ARG A 135 -15.33 4.51 -4.38
CA ARG A 135 -14.69 5.69 -3.78
C ARG A 135 -13.18 5.75 -3.98
N ALA A 136 -12.57 4.65 -4.41
CA ALA A 136 -11.14 4.60 -4.70
C ALA A 136 -10.79 5.53 -5.87
N ASP A 137 -9.68 6.27 -5.74
CA ASP A 137 -9.10 7.08 -6.80
C ASP A 137 -8.41 6.18 -7.85
N GLY A 138 -9.23 5.47 -8.62
CA GLY A 138 -8.76 4.42 -9.52
C GLY A 138 -7.95 4.95 -10.71
N GLU A 139 -8.22 6.17 -11.19
CA GLU A 139 -7.39 6.76 -12.26
C GLU A 139 -5.99 7.04 -11.73
N ARG A 140 -5.87 7.66 -10.54
CA ARG A 140 -4.56 7.89 -9.93
C ARG A 140 -3.82 6.61 -9.62
N MET A 141 -4.49 5.62 -9.04
CA MET A 141 -3.92 4.29 -8.77
C MET A 141 -3.42 3.60 -10.05
N LYS A 142 -4.16 3.73 -11.15
CA LYS A 142 -3.77 3.17 -12.45
C LYS A 142 -2.50 3.84 -12.97
N GLU A 143 -2.41 5.16 -12.90
CA GLU A 143 -1.20 5.90 -13.27
C GLU A 143 -0.01 5.49 -12.40
N MET A 144 -0.19 5.43 -11.09
CA MET A 144 0.86 5.03 -10.16
C MET A 144 1.34 3.59 -10.43
N ALA A 145 0.43 2.68 -10.75
CA ALA A 145 0.78 1.31 -11.15
C ALA A 145 1.65 1.28 -12.42
N VAL A 146 1.31 2.10 -13.42
CA VAL A 146 2.08 2.21 -14.67
C VAL A 146 3.49 2.72 -14.39
N SER A 147 3.64 3.85 -13.68
CA SER A 147 4.96 4.35 -13.27
C SER A 147 5.73 3.32 -12.45
N GLY A 148 5.03 2.63 -11.54
CA GLY A 148 5.56 1.57 -10.68
C GLY A 148 5.84 0.24 -11.40
N ARG A 149 5.65 0.15 -12.73
CA ARG A 149 5.81 -1.08 -13.54
C ARG A 149 5.02 -2.27 -12.99
N GLY A 150 3.89 -1.99 -12.35
CA GLY A 150 2.98 -2.99 -11.80
C GLY A 150 1.68 -3.08 -12.58
N ASN A 151 0.67 -3.65 -11.94
CA ASN A 151 -0.65 -3.87 -12.50
C ASN A 151 -1.70 -3.11 -11.70
N PHE A 152 -2.71 -2.61 -12.39
CA PHE A 152 -3.90 -2.03 -11.77
C PHE A 152 -5.08 -3.00 -11.90
N THR A 153 -5.86 -3.14 -10.83
CA THR A 153 -7.12 -3.89 -10.83
C THR A 153 -8.18 -3.10 -10.09
N ARG A 154 -9.40 -3.05 -10.61
CA ARG A 154 -10.56 -2.47 -9.91
C ARG A 154 -11.46 -3.59 -9.42
N GLN A 155 -11.82 -3.56 -8.15
CA GLN A 155 -12.80 -4.45 -7.54
C GLN A 155 -14.01 -3.64 -7.11
N THR A 156 -15.12 -3.83 -7.83
CA THR A 156 -16.42 -3.17 -7.58
C THR A 156 -17.32 -4.02 -6.71
#